data_AF-A0A7C4HR30-F1
#
_entry.id   AF-A0A7C4HR30-F1
#
_cell.length_a   1.000
_cell.length_b   1.000
_cell.length_c   1.000
_cell.angle_alpha   90.00
_cell.angle_beta   90.00
_cell.angle_gamma   90.00
#
_symmetry.space_group_name_H-M   'P 1'
#
loop_
_entity.id
_entity.type
_entity.pdbx_description
1 polymer ?
#
loop_
_entity_poly.entity_id
_entity_poly.type
_entity_poly.pdbx_seq_one_letter_code
_entity_poly.pdbx_strand_id
1 'polypeptide(L)'
;MHELDLSRSTGCNENPVALLLKVLDEGAYEEFIVITKKTILPLGLTKIIASRRGYTVEVLREAGDEIKLKFKKSTYTPPSNL
;
A
#
# COMPACT_ATOMS: atom_id res chain seq x y z
N MET A 1 -13.64 3.67 5.40
CA MET A 1 -12.72 2.86 4.56
C MET A 1 -12.14 3.77 3.50
N HIS A 2 -10.82 3.98 3.48
CA HIS A 2 -10.16 4.89 2.54
C HIS A 2 -9.69 4.10 1.31
N GLU A 3 -9.89 4.65 0.10
CA GLU A 3 -9.47 4.02 -1.15
C GLU A 3 -8.56 4.97 -1.92
N LEU A 4 -7.40 4.46 -2.35
CA LEU A 4 -6.37 5.20 -3.06
C LEU A 4 -6.19 4.60 -4.45
N ASP A 5 -6.57 5.34 -5.49
CA ASP A 5 -6.34 4.95 -6.87
C ASP A 5 -5.00 5.49 -7.37
N LEU A 6 -4.03 4.59 -7.48
CA LEU A 6 -2.68 4.80 -8.02
C LEU A 6 -2.56 4.30 -9.46
N SER A 7 -3.63 3.76 -10.04
CA SER A 7 -3.66 3.21 -11.41
C SER A 7 -3.80 4.31 -12.46
N ARG A 8 -4.44 5.42 -12.08
CA ARG A 8 -4.64 6.62 -12.88
C ARG A 8 -3.68 7.68 -12.39
N SER A 9 -2.53 7.81 -13.04
CA SER A 9 -1.65 8.97 -12.86
C SER A 9 -2.37 10.20 -13.41
N THR A 10 -3.31 10.74 -12.65
CA THR A 10 -4.00 11.99 -12.97
C THR A 10 -3.05 13.14 -12.66
N GLY A 11 -2.37 13.62 -13.70
CA GLY A 11 -1.90 15.00 -13.84
C GLY A 11 -1.08 15.62 -12.70
N CYS A 12 0.18 15.96 -13.02
CA CYS A 12 1.18 16.64 -12.19
C CYS A 12 2.00 15.74 -11.23
N ASN A 13 3.10 15.20 -11.75
CA ASN A 13 4.38 14.94 -11.07
C ASN A 13 4.43 14.14 -9.75
N GLU A 14 3.33 13.61 -9.23
CA GLU A 14 3.38 12.78 -8.02
C GLU A 14 3.55 11.31 -8.39
N ASN A 15 4.71 10.77 -8.05
CA ASN A 15 5.05 9.36 -8.23
C ASN A 15 4.11 8.50 -7.37
N PRO A 16 3.36 7.54 -7.96
CA PRO A 16 2.42 6.70 -7.21
C PRO A 16 3.04 5.96 -6.02
N VAL A 17 4.31 5.60 -6.13
CA VAL A 17 5.07 4.96 -5.05
C VAL A 17 5.30 5.95 -3.91
N ALA A 18 5.68 7.20 -4.21
CA ALA A 18 5.90 8.22 -3.19
C ALA A 18 4.60 8.53 -2.41
N LEU A 19 3.46 8.52 -3.12
CA LEU A 19 2.15 8.75 -2.54
C LEU A 19 1.75 7.59 -1.59
N LEU A 20 2.02 6.35 -2.00
CA LEU A 20 1.85 5.19 -1.12
C LEU A 20 2.76 5.27 0.12
N LEU A 21 4.03 5.62 -0.07
CA LEU A 21 4.99 5.75 1.05
C LEU A 21 4.52 6.79 2.06
N LYS A 22 4.07 7.95 1.58
CA LYS A 22 3.52 9.02 2.43
C LYS A 22 2.35 8.53 3.27
N VAL A 23 1.37 7.84 2.67
CA VAL A 23 0.21 7.29 3.40
C VAL A 23 0.63 6.29 4.47
N LEU A 24 1.59 5.42 4.14
CA LEU A 24 2.10 4.43 5.10
C LEU A 24 2.94 5.06 6.22
N ASP A 25 3.73 6.09 5.91
CA ASP A 25 4.58 6.81 6.88
C ASP A 25 3.75 7.70 7.82
N GLU A 26 2.70 8.34 7.31
CA GLU A 26 1.73 9.09 8.14
C GLU A 26 0.95 8.15 9.07
N GLY A 27 0.82 6.87 8.69
CA GLY A 27 0.09 5.89 9.49
C GLY A 27 -1.37 6.28 9.73
N ALA A 28 -1.94 7.11 8.85
CA ALA A 28 -3.23 7.79 9.04
C ALA A 28 -4.42 6.83 9.11
N TYR A 29 -4.27 5.62 8.56
CA TYR A 29 -5.34 4.64 8.46
C TYR A 29 -4.94 3.31 9.09
N GLU A 30 -5.84 2.72 9.88
CA GLU A 30 -5.72 1.33 10.32
C GLU A 30 -5.92 0.34 9.17
N GLU A 31 -6.80 0.70 8.23
CA GLU A 31 -7.11 -0.11 7.07
C GLU A 31 -7.46 0.79 5.87
N PHE A 32 -6.90 0.47 4.71
CA PHE A 32 -7.19 1.18 3.46
C PHE A 32 -6.99 0.28 2.26
N ILE A 33 -7.54 0.69 1.12
CA ILE A 33 -7.45 -0.03 -0.14
C ILE A 33 -6.63 0.78 -1.13
N VAL A 34 -5.80 0.10 -1.91
CA VAL A 34 -5.01 0.66 -3.00
C VAL A 34 -5.40 -0.05 -4.29
N ILE A 35 -5.75 0.72 -5.31
CA ILE A 35 -5.93 0.22 -6.68
C ILE A 35 -4.71 0.68 -7.47
N THR A 36 -3.96 -0.24 -8.06
CA THR A 36 -2.74 0.09 -8.81
C THR A 36 -2.52 -0.88 -9.96
N LYS A 37 -1.43 -0.71 -10.69
CA LYS A 37 -1.00 -1.64 -11.73
C LYS A 37 0.26 -2.39 -11.30
N LYS A 38 0.41 -3.66 -11.69
CA LYS A 38 1.60 -4.47 -11.37
C LYS A 38 2.87 -3.86 -11.96
N THR A 39 2.74 -3.20 -13.11
CA THR A 39 3.80 -2.42 -13.76
C THR A 39 4.26 -1.19 -12.96
N ILE A 40 3.38 -0.60 -12.13
CA ILE A 40 3.68 0.57 -11.29
C ILE A 40 4.19 0.14 -9.92
N LEU A 41 3.49 -0.82 -9.30
CA LEU A 41 3.77 -1.30 -7.95
C LEU A 41 3.75 -2.84 -7.96
N PRO A 42 4.90 -3.49 -8.17
CA PRO A 42 5.02 -4.93 -8.10
C PRO A 42 4.61 -5.46 -6.72
N LEU A 43 3.74 -6.49 -6.70
CA LEU A 43 3.16 -7.02 -5.45
C LEU A 43 4.22 -7.38 -4.39
N GLY A 44 5.34 -7.96 -4.81
CA GLY A 44 6.44 -8.32 -3.90
C GLY A 44 7.05 -7.08 -3.23
N LEU A 45 7.33 -6.03 -4.01
CA LEU A 45 7.84 -4.76 -3.49
C LEU A 45 6.84 -4.12 -2.53
N THR A 46 5.56 -4.11 -2.90
CA THR A 46 4.48 -3.55 -2.08
C THR A 46 4.38 -4.25 -0.72
N LYS A 47 4.44 -5.59 -0.69
CA LYS A 47 4.42 -6.37 0.57
C LYS A 47 5.62 -6.04 1.46
N ILE A 48 6.82 -5.91 0.88
CA ILE A 48 8.04 -5.57 1.63
C ILE A 48 7.93 -4.16 2.24
N ILE A 49 7.50 -3.17 1.45
CA ILE A 49 7.35 -1.78 1.89
C ILE A 49 6.31 -1.68 3.02
N ALA A 50 5.16 -2.34 2.85
CA ALA A 50 4.10 -2.38 3.84
C ALA A 50 4.56 -3.03 5.15
N SER A 51 5.20 -4.20 5.07
CA SER A 51 5.68 -4.94 6.24
C SER A 51 6.69 -4.13 7.06
N ARG A 52 7.61 -3.43 6.40
CA ARG A 52 8.57 -2.54 7.08
C ARG A 52 7.92 -1.38 7.82
N ARG A 53 6.69 -1.01 7.46
CA ARG A 53 5.90 0.06 8.08
C ARG A 53 4.80 -0.46 9.00
N GLY A 54 4.84 -1.74 9.34
CA GLY A 54 3.86 -2.35 10.23
C GLY A 54 2.50 -2.56 9.58
N TYR A 55 2.44 -2.80 8.27
CA TYR A 55 1.23 -3.15 7.54
C TYR A 55 1.30 -4.54 6.91
N THR A 56 0.19 -5.26 6.91
CA THR A 56 -0.03 -6.45 6.08
C THR A 56 -0.78 -6.07 4.81
N VAL A 57 -0.54 -6.82 3.73
CA VAL A 57 -1.17 -6.60 2.43
C VAL A 57 -1.90 -7.86 1.98
N GLU A 58 -3.19 -7.72 1.73
CA GLU A 58 -4.07 -8.75 1.19
C GLU A 58 -4.47 -8.37 -0.24
N VAL A 59 -4.47 -9.35 -1.15
CA VAL A 59 -4.90 -9.13 -2.53
C VAL A 59 -6.40 -9.36 -2.60
N LEU A 60 -7.17 -8.31 -2.87
CA LEU A 60 -8.63 -8.40 -3.00
C LEU A 60 -9.06 -8.82 -4.40
N ARG A 61 -8.34 -8.34 -5.43
CA ARG A 61 -8.65 -8.63 -6.84
C ARG A 61 -7.43 -8.46 -7.71
N GLU A 62 -7.30 -9.31 -8.72
CA GLU A 62 -6.36 -9.15 -9.83
C GLU A 62 -7.13 -9.26 -11.15
N ALA A 63 -6.96 -8.28 -12.04
CA ALA A 63 -7.59 -8.25 -13.34
C ALA A 63 -6.58 -7.73 -14.38
N GLY A 64 -5.87 -8.65 -15.03
CA GLY A 64 -4.78 -8.30 -15.95
C GLY A 64 -3.63 -7.57 -15.22
N ASP A 65 -3.33 -6.35 -15.65
CA ASP A 65 -2.31 -5.50 -15.04
C ASP A 65 -2.82 -4.76 -13.79
N GLU A 66 -4.14 -4.61 -13.61
CA GLU A 66 -4.72 -3.95 -12.44
C GLU A 66 -4.79 -4.90 -11.23
N ILE A 67 -4.44 -4.37 -10.06
CA ILE A 67 -4.48 -5.08 -8.78
C ILE A 67 -5.11 -4.19 -7.69
N LYS A 68 -6.02 -4.78 -6.92
CA LYS A 68 -6.66 -4.17 -5.76
C LYS A 68 -6.10 -4.81 -4.49
N LEU A 69 -5.45 -3.99 -3.68
CA LEU A 69 -4.73 -4.39 -2.48
C LEU A 69 -5.37 -3.78 -1.24
N LYS A 70 -5.56 -4.59 -0.21
CA LYS A 70 -6.01 -4.14 1.10
C LYS A 70 -4.81 -4.09 2.03
N PHE A 71 -4.58 -2.92 2.60
CA PHE A 71 -3.55 -2.68 3.61
C PHE A 71 -4.21 -2.63 4.98
N LYS A 72 -3.63 -3.34 5.95
CA LYS A 72 -4.10 -3.35 7.33
C LYS A 72 -2.92 -3.19 8.27
N LYS A 73 -3.02 -2.30 9.27
CA LYS A 73 -2.01 -2.20 10.33
C LYS A 73 -1.86 -3.57 10.98
N SER A 74 -0.64 -4.08 10.95
CA SER A 74 -0.26 -5.27 11.68
C SER A 74 -0.22 -4.91 13.15
N THR A 75 -1.01 -5.61 13.97
CA THR A 75 -0.94 -5.50 15.44
C THR A 75 0.33 -6.12 16.02
N TYR A 76 1.31 -6.43 15.17
CA TYR A 76 2.61 -6.92 15.59
C TYR A 76 3.43 -5.76 16.16
N THR A 77 3.28 -5.55 17.46
CA THR A 77 4.28 -4.84 18.26
C THR A 77 5.52 -5.72 18.29
N PRO A 78 6.66 -5.34 17.69
CA PRO A 78 7.90 -6.05 17.95
C PRO A 78 8.12 -6.03 19.47
N PRO A 79 8.60 -7.13 20.09
CA PRO A 79 8.95 -7.10 21.50
C PRO A 79 9.95 -5.95 21.70
N SER A 80 9.57 -4.99 22.54
CA SER A 80 10.49 -3.98 23.03
C SER A 80 11.58 -4.71 23.80
N ASN A 81 12.73 -4.94 23.17
CA ASN A 81 13.94 -5.31 23.90
C ASN A 81 14.41 -4.07 24.65
N LEU A 82 13.96 -3.95 25.89
CA LEU A 82 14.53 -3.11 26.95
C LEU A 82 14.74 -3.98 28.19
#